data_AF-A0A524HVN5-F1
#
_entry.id   AF-A0A524HVN5-F1
#
_cell.length_a   1.000
_cell.length_b   1.000
_cell.length_c   1.000
_cell.angle_alpha   90.00
_cell.angle_beta   90.00
_cell.angle_gamma   90.00
#
_symmetry.space_group_name_H-M   'P 1'
#
loop_
_entity.id
_entity.type
_entity.pdbx_description
1 polymer ?
#
loop_
_entity_poly.entity_id
_entity_poly.type
_entity_poly.pdbx_seq_one_letter_code
_entity_poly.pdbx_strand_id
1 'polypeptide(L)'
;MASNRAPLMKRGYAILIAAVLFGCCRSYDRYTPLVDQDGLIPADRFALYGHEQAQVIAIGREFGSALATKSAEGFAEQTAAAVAYATSLPDVVAVQADTIGHLLTVTFRSGWRTAVLPIADGKRGSETEGLPPGARQ
;
A
#
# COMPACT_ATOMS: atom_id res chain seq x y z
N MET A 1 44.66 -35.39 23.96
CA MET A 1 44.75 -33.92 24.05
C MET A 1 45.13 -33.41 22.66
N ALA A 2 44.17 -32.91 21.87
CA ALA A 2 44.43 -32.23 20.61
C ALA A 2 43.36 -31.17 20.39
N SER A 3 43.74 -29.93 20.68
CA SER A 3 43.00 -28.70 20.43
C SER A 3 43.10 -28.38 18.94
N ASN A 4 41.98 -28.29 18.23
CA ASN A 4 41.93 -27.70 16.88
C ASN A 4 41.00 -26.49 16.91
N ARG A 5 41.62 -25.31 16.93
CA ARG A 5 40.96 -24.01 16.83
C ARG A 5 40.60 -23.70 15.37
N ALA A 6 39.34 -23.32 15.20
CA ALA A 6 38.71 -22.59 14.07
C ALA A 6 38.28 -23.42 12.83
N PRO A 7 37.13 -23.06 12.23
CA PRO A 7 37.04 -21.78 11.54
C PRO A 7 35.91 -20.91 12.10
N LEU A 8 36.26 -20.00 13.01
CA LEU A 8 35.39 -18.89 13.42
C LEU A 8 34.92 -18.08 12.18
N MET A 9 35.75 -18.01 11.14
CA MET A 9 35.45 -17.34 9.86
C MET A 9 34.27 -17.95 9.11
N LYS A 10 34.13 -19.28 9.04
CA LYS A 10 33.00 -19.92 8.31
C LYS A 10 31.66 -19.71 9.01
N ARG A 11 31.66 -19.59 10.35
CA ARG A 11 30.47 -19.26 11.13
C ARG A 11 30.04 -17.81 10.92
N GLY A 12 30.99 -16.88 10.81
CA GLY A 12 30.71 -15.48 10.49
C GLY A 12 30.03 -15.30 9.12
N TYR A 13 30.52 -16.00 8.08
CA TYR A 13 29.90 -15.98 6.76
C TYR A 13 28.48 -16.57 6.76
N ALA A 14 28.24 -17.66 7.48
CA ALA A 14 26.90 -18.24 7.61
C ALA A 14 25.91 -17.29 8.30
N ILE A 15 26.35 -16.56 9.32
CA ILE A 15 25.52 -15.56 10.02
C ILE A 15 25.22 -14.36 9.11
N LEU A 16 26.21 -13.88 8.34
CA LEU A 16 26.00 -12.81 7.37
C LEU A 16 25.02 -13.21 6.26
N ILE A 17 25.15 -14.43 5.72
CA ILE A 17 24.22 -14.96 4.72
C ILE A 17 22.82 -15.12 5.31
N ALA A 18 22.70 -15.63 6.53
CA ALA A 18 21.41 -15.72 7.22
C ALA A 18 20.80 -14.33 7.45
N ALA A 19 21.57 -13.34 7.90
CA ALA A 19 21.09 -11.98 8.12
C ALA A 19 20.60 -11.31 6.81
N VAL A 20 21.30 -11.52 5.69
CA VAL A 20 20.86 -11.05 4.38
C VAL A 20 19.58 -11.76 3.92
N LEU A 21 19.49 -13.08 4.09
CA LEU A 21 18.31 -13.85 3.71
C LEU A 21 17.06 -13.50 4.54
N PHE A 22 17.21 -13.30 5.86
CA PHE A 22 16.11 -12.90 6.73
C PHE A 22 15.75 -11.40 6.62
N GLY A 23 16.69 -10.55 6.18
CA GLY A 23 16.42 -9.14 5.86
C GLY A 23 15.60 -8.94 4.59
N CYS A 24 15.57 -9.93 3.68
CA CYS A 24 14.71 -9.91 2.49
C CYS A 24 13.24 -10.27 2.77
N CYS A 25 12.91 -10.75 3.98
CA CYS A 25 11.54 -10.93 4.39
C CYS A 25 10.90 -9.55 4.64
N ARG A 26 10.30 -8.98 3.59
CA ARG A 26 9.50 -7.77 3.70
C ARG A 26 8.44 -8.01 4.76
N SER A 27 8.42 -7.19 5.81
CA SER A 27 7.41 -7.32 6.86
C SER A 27 6.03 -7.04 6.24
N TYR A 28 5.26 -8.11 6.04
CA TYR A 28 3.88 -8.07 5.58
C TYR A 28 2.95 -8.09 6.78
N ASP A 29 3.14 -7.14 7.70
CA ASP A 29 2.10 -6.83 8.67
C ASP A 29 1.06 -5.97 7.96
N ARG A 30 0.23 -6.63 7.16
CA ARG A 30 -0.88 -6.01 6.44
C ARG A 30 -2.16 -6.35 7.20
N TYR A 31 -2.88 -5.33 7.65
CA TYR A 31 -4.30 -5.52 7.94
C TYR A 31 -4.98 -6.03 6.68
N THR A 32 -5.91 -6.97 6.84
CA THR A 32 -6.68 -7.53 5.73
C THR A 32 -7.14 -6.37 4.84
N PRO A 33 -6.84 -6.41 3.52
CA PRO A 33 -7.33 -5.38 2.63
C PRO A 33 -8.84 -5.22 2.87
N LEU A 34 -9.39 -4.01 2.71
CA LEU A 34 -10.83 -3.91 2.48
C LEU A 34 -11.05 -4.58 1.14
N VAL A 35 -11.34 -5.88 1.20
CA VAL A 35 -11.31 -6.76 0.06
C VAL A 35 -12.56 -6.49 -0.74
N ASP A 36 -12.33 -6.10 -1.99
CA ASP A 36 -13.23 -6.28 -3.13
C ASP A 36 -14.33 -5.21 -3.33
N GLN A 37 -14.60 -4.94 -4.61
CA GLN A 37 -15.56 -3.95 -5.12
C GLN A 37 -17.02 -4.34 -4.87
N ASP A 38 -17.27 -5.58 -4.43
CA ASP A 38 -18.51 -6.15 -3.90
C ASP A 38 -18.44 -6.40 -2.38
N GLY A 39 -17.47 -5.78 -1.69
CA GLY A 39 -17.29 -5.92 -0.24
C GLY A 39 -18.57 -5.67 0.57
N LEU A 40 -18.63 -6.24 1.78
CA LEU A 40 -19.80 -6.18 2.68
C LEU A 40 -20.36 -4.76 2.92
N ILE A 41 -19.56 -3.72 2.69
CA ILE A 41 -19.92 -2.32 2.87
C ILE A 41 -19.55 -1.54 1.60
N PRO A 42 -20.50 -0.81 0.99
CA PRO A 42 -20.21 0.04 -0.17
C PRO A 42 -19.13 1.09 0.12
N ALA A 43 -18.32 1.43 -0.88
CA ALA A 43 -17.22 2.39 -0.77
C ALA A 43 -17.66 3.73 -0.14
N ASP A 44 -18.78 4.30 -0.62
CA ASP A 44 -19.34 5.54 -0.06
C ASP A 44 -19.74 5.39 1.41
N ARG A 45 -20.23 4.22 1.81
CA ARG A 45 -20.62 3.96 3.21
C ARG A 45 -19.40 3.83 4.11
N PHE A 46 -18.34 3.20 3.62
CA PHE A 46 -17.08 3.09 4.35
C PHE A 46 -16.39 4.46 4.52
N ALA A 47 -16.43 5.31 3.48
CA ALA A 47 -15.85 6.66 3.53
C ALA A 47 -16.40 7.52 4.68
N LEU A 48 -17.65 7.27 5.11
CA LEU A 48 -18.30 8.01 6.19
C LEU A 48 -17.78 7.65 7.60
N TYR A 49 -16.97 6.60 7.75
CA TYR A 49 -16.47 6.19 9.06
C TYR A 49 -15.35 7.07 9.61
N GLY A 50 -14.74 7.92 8.78
CA GLY A 50 -13.74 8.88 9.21
C GLY A 50 -12.92 9.45 8.06
N HIS A 51 -12.09 10.46 8.36
CA HIS A 51 -11.27 11.14 7.36
C HIS A 51 -10.26 10.22 6.67
N GLU A 52 -9.62 9.32 7.41
CA GLU A 52 -8.66 8.37 6.83
C GLU A 52 -9.39 7.33 5.96
N GLN A 53 -10.60 6.92 6.34
CA GLN A 53 -11.43 6.01 5.56
C GLN A 53 -11.90 6.65 4.25
N ALA A 54 -12.31 7.93 4.29
CA ALA A 54 -12.59 8.70 3.08
C ALA A 54 -11.36 8.79 2.17
N GLN A 55 -10.17 9.05 2.72
CA GLN A 55 -8.93 9.10 1.95
C GLN A 55 -8.58 7.74 1.32
N VAL A 56 -8.78 6.62 2.03
CA VAL A 56 -8.59 5.28 1.46
C VAL A 56 -9.46 5.07 0.22
N ILE A 57 -10.74 5.42 0.31
CA ILE A 57 -11.67 5.29 -0.82
C ILE A 57 -11.28 6.22 -1.97
N ALA A 58 -10.89 7.46 -1.67
CA ALA A 58 -10.46 8.40 -2.67
C ALA A 58 -9.20 7.92 -3.42
N ILE A 59 -8.21 7.39 -2.70
CA ILE A 59 -7.01 6.79 -3.30
C ILE A 59 -7.40 5.59 -4.16
N GLY A 60 -8.29 4.72 -3.68
CA GLY A 60 -8.76 3.56 -4.43
C GLY A 60 -9.44 3.97 -5.74
N ARG A 61 -10.27 5.02 -5.73
CA ARG A 61 -10.93 5.57 -6.92
C ARG A 61 -9.95 6.15 -7.93
N GLU A 62 -8.99 6.96 -7.49
CA GLU A 62 -7.94 7.45 -8.38
C GLU A 62 -7.12 6.30 -8.95
N PHE A 63 -6.81 5.31 -8.10
CA PHE A 63 -6.13 4.11 -8.54
C PHE A 63 -6.95 3.30 -9.53
N GLY A 64 -8.27 3.24 -9.45
CA GLY A 64 -9.11 2.53 -10.41
C GLY A 64 -9.52 3.36 -11.64
N SER A 65 -9.44 4.69 -11.58
CA SER A 65 -9.92 5.59 -12.63
C SER A 65 -9.22 5.41 -13.99
N ALA A 66 -7.97 4.92 -13.97
CA ALA A 66 -7.13 4.73 -15.15
C ALA A 66 -7.12 3.29 -15.72
N LEU A 67 -8.00 2.39 -15.26
CA LEU A 67 -8.06 0.96 -15.67
C LEU A 67 -8.37 0.71 -17.16
N ALA A 68 -8.40 1.76 -18.00
CA ALA A 68 -8.67 1.67 -19.43
C ALA A 68 -7.58 0.89 -20.21
N THR A 69 -6.36 0.76 -19.68
CA THR A 69 -5.25 0.11 -20.39
C THR A 69 -4.80 -1.17 -19.66
N LYS A 70 -5.22 -2.35 -20.16
CA LYS A 70 -4.82 -3.67 -19.64
C LYS A 70 -3.36 -4.06 -19.95
N SER A 71 -2.47 -3.08 -20.15
CA SER A 71 -1.05 -3.31 -20.40
C SER A 71 -0.24 -3.15 -19.11
N ALA A 72 0.94 -3.77 -19.08
CA ALA A 72 1.87 -3.61 -17.96
C ALA A 72 2.33 -2.14 -17.81
N GLU A 73 2.56 -1.43 -18.93
CA GLU A 73 2.87 0.01 -18.88
C GLU A 73 1.69 0.82 -18.32
N GLY A 74 0.46 0.50 -18.72
CA GLY A 74 -0.74 1.17 -18.22
C GLY A 74 -0.94 1.01 -16.72
N PHE A 75 -0.66 -0.18 -16.18
CA PHE A 75 -0.68 -0.40 -14.73
C PHE A 75 0.39 0.41 -14.00
N ALA A 76 1.59 0.57 -14.57
CA ALA A 76 2.66 1.36 -13.96
C ALA A 76 2.31 2.86 -13.92
N GLU A 77 1.77 3.41 -15.00
CA GLU A 77 1.30 4.81 -15.05
C GLU A 77 0.15 5.05 -14.06
N GLN A 78 -0.82 4.14 -14.02
CA GLN A 78 -1.93 4.17 -13.07
C GLN A 78 -1.46 4.12 -11.62
N THR A 79 -0.51 3.23 -11.32
CA THR A 79 0.10 3.13 -10.00
C THR A 79 0.83 4.42 -9.63
N ALA A 80 1.59 5.02 -10.56
CA ALA A 80 2.29 6.27 -10.33
C ALA A 80 1.33 7.43 -10.05
N ALA A 81 0.25 7.55 -10.82
CA ALA A 81 -0.79 8.57 -10.59
C ALA A 81 -1.48 8.40 -9.23
N ALA A 82 -1.81 7.16 -8.86
CA ALA A 82 -2.41 6.86 -7.56
C ALA A 82 -1.47 7.15 -6.39
N VAL A 83 -0.17 6.86 -6.53
CA VAL A 83 0.85 7.22 -5.53
C VAL A 83 0.99 8.73 -5.39
N ALA A 84 0.99 9.47 -6.49
CA ALA A 84 1.06 10.93 -6.48
C ALA A 84 -0.17 11.53 -5.79
N TYR A 85 -1.37 11.05 -6.13
CA TYR A 85 -2.61 11.45 -5.48
C TYR A 85 -2.58 11.16 -3.98
N ALA A 86 -2.26 9.91 -3.59
CA ALA A 86 -2.17 9.52 -2.19
C ALA A 86 -1.19 10.39 -1.39
N THR A 87 -0.06 10.77 -1.99
CA THR A 87 0.97 11.61 -1.35
C THR A 87 0.51 13.06 -1.17
N SER A 88 -0.46 13.53 -1.95
CA SER A 88 -1.04 14.87 -1.81
C SER A 88 -2.02 14.99 -0.63
N LEU A 89 -2.47 13.87 -0.08
CA LEU A 89 -3.47 13.84 0.98
C LEU A 89 -2.86 14.14 2.36
N PRO A 90 -3.56 14.91 3.22
CA PRO A 90 -2.96 15.51 4.41
C PRO A 90 -2.61 14.51 5.53
N ASP A 91 -3.32 13.38 5.58
CA ASP A 91 -3.13 12.38 6.64
C ASP A 91 -2.22 11.24 6.19
N VAL A 92 -1.82 11.19 4.92
CA VAL A 92 -0.92 10.17 4.38
C VAL A 92 0.53 10.53 4.71
N VAL A 93 1.27 9.59 5.31
CA VAL A 93 2.69 9.77 5.66
C VAL A 93 3.63 8.86 4.89
N ALA A 94 3.13 7.75 4.36
CA ALA A 94 3.90 6.89 3.47
C ALA A 94 2.99 6.14 2.50
N VAL A 95 3.46 5.97 1.27
CA VAL A 95 2.80 5.18 0.24
C VAL A 95 3.82 4.22 -0.36
N GLN A 96 3.44 2.97 -0.51
CA GLN A 96 4.28 1.96 -1.13
C GLN A 96 3.48 1.14 -2.13
N ALA A 97 3.89 1.20 -3.40
CA ALA A 97 3.34 0.35 -4.44
C ALA A 97 3.78 -1.11 -4.23
N ASP A 98 2.82 -2.03 -4.31
CA ASP A 98 3.05 -3.47 -4.38
C ASP A 98 2.62 -3.96 -5.76
N THR A 99 3.60 -4.09 -6.65
CA THR A 99 3.38 -4.50 -8.04
C THR A 99 3.02 -5.98 -8.16
N ILE A 100 3.34 -6.81 -7.16
CA ILE A 100 2.96 -8.23 -7.14
C ILE A 100 1.52 -8.37 -6.65
N GLY A 101 1.16 -7.64 -5.60
CA GLY A 101 -0.20 -7.63 -5.03
C GLY A 101 -1.20 -6.74 -5.77
N HIS A 102 -0.76 -6.03 -6.81
CA HIS A 102 -1.55 -5.02 -7.54
C HIS A 102 -2.30 -4.04 -6.63
N LEU A 103 -1.62 -3.57 -5.58
CA LEU A 103 -2.21 -2.73 -4.53
C LEU A 103 -1.23 -1.63 -4.09
N LEU A 104 -1.76 -0.64 -3.38
CA LEU A 104 -0.95 0.30 -2.61
C LEU A 104 -1.02 -0.05 -1.14
N THR A 105 0.11 0.03 -0.44
CA THR A 105 0.12 0.10 1.03
C THR A 105 0.25 1.55 1.43
N VAL A 106 -0.72 2.04 2.20
CA VAL A 106 -0.77 3.42 2.68
C VAL A 106 -0.64 3.41 4.19
N THR A 107 0.25 4.26 4.72
CA THR A 107 0.37 4.54 6.15
C THR A 107 -0.12 5.96 6.41
N PHE A 108 -1.03 6.08 7.37
CA PHE A 108 -1.58 7.35 7.81
C PHE A 108 -0.88 7.88 9.07
N ARG A 109 -1.08 9.16 9.36
CA ARG A 109 -0.53 9.86 10.54
C ARG A 109 -0.97 9.24 11.86
N SER A 110 -2.16 8.63 11.92
CA SER A 110 -2.64 7.87 13.07
C SER A 110 -1.80 6.62 13.38
N GLY A 111 -0.92 6.21 12.46
CA GLY A 111 -0.26 4.91 12.49
C GLY A 111 -1.07 3.80 11.82
N TRP A 112 -2.30 4.09 11.36
CA TRP A 112 -3.07 3.11 10.59
C TRP A 112 -2.37 2.81 9.26
N ARG A 113 -2.11 1.53 9.02
CA ARG A 113 -1.52 1.03 7.79
C ARG A 113 -2.52 0.12 7.10
N THR A 114 -2.81 0.36 5.83
CA THR A 114 -3.84 -0.40 5.11
C THR A 114 -3.44 -0.65 3.66
N ALA A 115 -3.99 -1.72 3.10
CA ALA A 115 -3.90 -2.01 1.67
C ALA A 115 -5.08 -1.34 0.94
N VAL A 116 -4.78 -0.61 -0.13
CA VAL A 116 -5.73 0.07 -0.99
C VAL A 116 -5.71 -0.62 -2.35
N LEU A 117 -6.87 -1.19 -2.72
CA LEU A 117 -7.11 -1.76 -4.04
C LEU A 117 -7.70 -0.70 -4.98
N PRO A 118 -7.57 -0.87 -6.31
CA PRO A 118 -8.27 -0.01 -7.25
C PRO A 118 -9.80 -0.19 -7.10
N ILE A 119 -10.52 0.92 -7.11
CA ILE A 119 -11.98 1.02 -7.06
C ILE A 119 -12.45 1.59 -8.40
N ALA A 120 -13.27 0.84 -9.14
CA ALA A 120 -13.70 1.17 -10.50
C ALA A 120 -15.22 1.44 -10.51
N ASP A 121 -15.69 2.26 -9.57
CA ASP A 121 -17.10 2.64 -9.39
C ASP A 121 -17.52 3.83 -10.28
N GLY A 122 -16.65 4.26 -11.20
CA GLY A 122 -16.88 5.38 -12.11
C GLY A 122 -16.66 6.76 -11.51
N LYS A 123 -16.25 6.86 -10.24
CA LYS A 123 -15.99 8.12 -9.54
C LYS A 123 -14.50 8.42 -9.43
N ARG A 124 -14.17 9.70 -9.33
CA ARG A 124 -12.83 10.21 -8.98
C ARG A 124 -12.64 10.28 -7.48
N GLY A 125 -11.38 10.35 -7.04
CA GLY A 125 -11.05 10.46 -5.62
C GLY A 125 -11.66 11.72 -4.98
N SER A 126 -11.62 12.84 -5.70
CA SER A 126 -12.19 14.12 -5.27
C SER A 126 -13.71 14.11 -5.06
N GLU A 127 -14.42 13.14 -5.66
CA GLU A 127 -15.86 12.92 -5.49
C GLU A 127 -16.20 12.13 -4.22
N THR A 128 -15.19 11.77 -3.41
CA THR A 128 -15.39 11.03 -2.16
C THR A 128 -15.84 11.96 -1.04
N GLU A 129 -16.98 11.62 -0.43
CA GLU A 129 -17.49 12.31 0.75
C GLU A 129 -16.59 12.06 1.98
N GLY A 130 -16.57 13.01 2.92
CA GLY A 130 -15.80 12.88 4.16
C GLY A 130 -14.30 13.24 4.05
N LEU A 131 -13.82 13.61 2.86
CA LEU A 131 -12.44 14.07 2.68
C LEU A 131 -12.12 15.29 3.56
N PRO A 132 -10.94 15.32 4.21
CA PRO A 132 -10.53 16.47 5.01
C PRO A 132 -10.31 17.72 4.14
N PRO A 133 -10.36 18.92 4.75
CA PRO A 133 -10.04 20.17 4.04
C PRO A 133 -8.68 20.09 3.34
N GLY A 134 -8.62 20.46 2.05
CA GLY A 134 -7.39 20.43 1.25
C GLY A 134 -7.20 19.17 0.40
N ALA A 135 -8.00 18.12 0.60
CA ALA A 135 -7.88 16.83 -0.11
C ALA A 135 -8.73 16.71 -1.40
N ARG A 136 -9.55 17.70 -1.75
CA ARG A 136 -10.43 17.68 -2.94
C ARG A 136 -9.79 18.29 -4.21
N GLN A 137 -8.47 18.39 -4.24
CA GLN A 137 -7.74 18.98 -5.36
C GLN A 137 -7.55 17.96 -6.49
#